data_AF-A0A504JG84-F1
#
_entry.id   AF-A0A504JG84-F1
#
_cell.length_a   1.000
_cell.length_b   1.000
_cell.length_c   1.000
_cell.angle_alpha   90.00
_cell.angle_beta   90.00
_cell.angle_gamma   90.00
#
_symmetry.space_group_name_H-M   'P 1'
#
loop_
_entity.id
_entity.type
_entity.pdbx_description
1 polymer ?
#
loop_
_entity_poly.entity_id
_entity_poly.type
_entity_poly.pdbx_seq_one_letter_code
_entity_poly.pdbx_strand_id
1 'polypeptide(L)'
;MNIRIRNAKGYYVMSGINYEIQNRKLQSYKHTFDYSFCKRKYNEYANMKLDKFKKCLKDPQKLGEIGHLCCFIMWVKNKERHEYRDSLGDYGLIHLLFHCLETEHHADIHAEYIHMLFKEDIKLV
;
A
#
# COMPACT_ATOMS: atom_id res chain seq x y z
N MET A 1 15.43 -19.12 10.29
CA MET A 1 16.09 -18.55 11.49
C MET A 1 15.00 -18.07 12.45
N ASN A 2 15.01 -18.57 13.69
CA ASN A 2 14.02 -18.22 14.72
C ASN A 2 14.65 -17.27 15.73
N ILE A 3 14.00 -16.13 15.99
CA ILE A 3 14.49 -15.06 16.87
C ILE A 3 13.71 -15.14 18.18
N ARG A 4 14.44 -15.17 19.31
CA ARG A 4 13.85 -15.16 20.65
C ARG A 4 13.81 -13.74 21.19
N ILE A 5 12.62 -13.30 21.58
CA ILE A 5 12.39 -11.93 22.07
C ILE A 5 11.87 -12.02 23.50
N ARG A 6 12.47 -11.24 24.41
CA ARG A 6 12.12 -11.22 25.83
C ARG A 6 11.05 -10.16 26.09
N ASN A 7 10.01 -10.51 26.85
CA ASN A 7 9.02 -9.58 27.38
C ASN A 7 8.76 -9.85 28.88
N ALA A 8 7.85 -9.06 29.48
CA ALA A 8 7.50 -9.15 30.90
C ALA A 8 6.90 -10.51 31.33
N LYS A 9 6.47 -11.35 30.38
CA LYS A 9 5.86 -12.67 30.62
C LYS A 9 6.75 -13.84 30.15
N GLY A 10 8.00 -13.58 29.75
CA GLY A 10 8.97 -14.61 29.34
C GLY A 10 9.55 -14.39 27.95
N TYR A 11 9.75 -15.48 27.20
CA TYR A 11 10.24 -15.44 25.82
C TYR A 11 9.16 -15.94 24.88
N TYR A 12 8.96 -15.24 23.76
CA TYR A 12 8.23 -15.79 22.63
C TYR A 12 9.17 -15.95 21.44
N VAL A 13 8.92 -17.01 20.66
CA VAL A 13 9.73 -17.37 19.49
C VAL A 13 9.03 -16.83 18.25
N MET A 14 9.70 -15.92 17.55
CA MET A 14 9.21 -15.31 16.33
C MET A 14 10.08 -15.76 15.16
N SER A 15 9.47 -16.13 14.03
CA SER A 15 10.24 -16.39 12.81
C SER A 15 10.96 -15.11 12.39
N GLY A 16 12.14 -15.23 11.77
CA GLY A 16 12.92 -14.06 11.30
C GLY A 16 12.12 -13.14 10.38
N ILE A 17 11.21 -13.70 9.58
CA ILE A 17 10.28 -12.96 8.72
C ILE A 17 9.28 -12.14 9.55
N ASN A 18 8.69 -12.71 10.61
CA ASN A 18 7.76 -11.99 11.47
C ASN A 18 8.45 -10.88 12.28
N TYR A 19 9.72 -11.06 12.63
CA TYR A 19 10.53 -10.04 13.30
C TYR A 19 10.82 -8.85 12.40
N GLU A 20 11.23 -9.11 11.14
CA GLU A 20 11.40 -8.07 10.12
C GLU A 20 10.12 -7.28 9.89
N ILE A 21 8.96 -7.96 9.79
CA ILE A 21 7.65 -7.32 9.61
C ILE A 21 7.31 -6.44 10.82
N GLN A 22 7.55 -6.91 12.05
CA GLN A 22 7.30 -6.14 13.28
C GLN A 22 8.24 -4.93 13.45
N ASN A 23 9.53 -5.09 13.13
CA ASN A 23 10.48 -3.98 13.18
C ASN A 23 10.22 -2.93 12.09
N ARG A 24 9.86 -3.37 10.87
CA ARG A 24 9.42 -2.47 9.80
C ARG A 24 8.11 -1.77 10.16
N LYS A 25 7.18 -2.44 10.85
CA LYS A 25 5.99 -1.82 11.46
C LYS A 25 6.39 -0.72 12.46
N LEU A 26 7.30 -0.97 13.40
CA LEU A 26 7.64 0.02 14.43
C LEU A 26 8.44 1.22 13.93
N GLN A 27 9.25 1.09 12.87
CA GLN A 27 10.01 2.22 12.30
C GLN A 27 9.19 3.06 11.31
N SER A 28 8.15 2.51 10.68
CA SER A 28 7.33 3.23 9.68
C SER A 28 5.99 3.78 10.22
N TYR A 29 5.48 3.26 11.34
CA TYR A 29 4.10 3.52 11.79
C TYR A 29 3.76 4.94 12.27
N LYS A 30 4.74 5.79 12.56
CA LYS A 30 4.42 7.18 12.95
C LYS A 30 3.90 8.02 11.78
N HIS A 31 4.14 7.62 10.54
CA HIS A 31 3.77 8.39 9.34
C HIS A 31 2.66 7.76 8.49
N THR A 32 2.37 6.46 8.66
CA THR A 32 1.35 5.73 7.87
C THR A 32 -0.10 6.10 8.21
N PHE A 33 -0.33 6.91 9.25
CA PHE A 33 -1.65 7.43 9.60
C PHE A 33 -1.77 8.96 9.46
N ASP A 34 -0.72 9.65 9.03
CA ASP A 34 -0.80 11.08 8.72
C ASP A 34 -1.40 11.24 7.32
N TYR A 35 -2.66 11.72 7.27
CA TYR A 35 -3.37 11.95 6.02
C TYR A 35 -2.59 12.85 5.06
N SER A 36 -1.91 13.89 5.55
CA SER A 36 -1.17 14.82 4.69
C SER A 36 0.03 14.12 4.05
N PHE A 37 0.71 13.26 4.81
CA PHE A 37 1.79 12.42 4.29
C PHE A 37 1.28 11.44 3.24
N CYS A 38 0.23 10.67 3.57
CA CYS A 38 -0.35 9.66 2.68
C CYS A 38 -0.88 10.29 1.39
N LYS A 39 -1.59 11.42 1.48
CA LYS A 39 -2.08 12.19 0.32
C LYS A 39 -0.94 12.68 -0.56
N ARG A 40 0.12 13.24 0.02
CA ARG A 40 1.30 13.66 -0.75
C ARG A 40 1.92 12.48 -1.48
N LYS A 41 2.12 11.34 -0.82
CA LYS A 41 2.69 10.14 -1.42
C LYS A 41 1.81 9.54 -2.50
N TYR A 42 0.51 9.48 -2.27
CA TYR A 42 -0.46 9.07 -3.29
C TYR A 42 -0.35 9.97 -4.54
N ASN A 43 -0.29 11.30 -4.34
CA ASN A 43 -0.13 12.26 -5.43
C ASN A 43 1.21 12.12 -6.17
N GLU A 44 2.29 11.75 -5.47
CA GLU A 44 3.58 11.46 -6.12
C GLU A 44 3.45 10.27 -7.09
N TYR A 45 2.73 9.21 -6.70
CA TYR A 45 2.49 8.05 -7.56
C TYR A 45 1.56 8.37 -8.74
N ALA A 46 0.48 9.10 -8.51
CA ALA A 46 -0.47 9.49 -9.54
C ALA A 46 0.10 10.48 -10.59
N ASN A 47 1.05 11.34 -10.20
CA ASN A 47 1.76 12.23 -11.12
C ASN A 47 3.05 11.62 -11.70
N MET A 48 3.38 10.39 -11.33
CA MET A 48 4.57 9.71 -11.80
C MET A 48 4.47 9.43 -13.30
N LYS A 49 5.60 9.36 -14.02
CA LYS A 49 5.58 8.82 -15.39
C LYS A 49 5.27 7.31 -15.33
N LEU A 50 4.47 6.81 -16.29
CA LEU A 50 4.02 5.42 -16.31
C LEU A 50 5.18 4.42 -16.22
N ASP A 51 6.27 4.63 -16.96
CA ASP A 51 7.44 3.74 -16.93
C ASP A 51 8.08 3.65 -15.54
N LYS A 52 8.09 4.76 -14.80
CA LYS A 52 8.64 4.79 -13.44
C LYS A 52 7.67 4.15 -12.46
N PHE A 53 6.37 4.39 -12.62
CA PHE A 53 5.32 3.76 -11.81
C PHE A 53 5.34 2.23 -11.96
N LYS A 54 5.48 1.76 -13.20
CA LYS A 54 5.62 0.35 -13.55
C LYS A 54 6.82 -0.31 -12.87
N LYS A 55 7.96 0.39 -12.80
CA LYS A 55 9.12 -0.08 -12.02
C LYS A 55 8.81 -0.18 -10.53
N CYS A 56 8.03 0.74 -9.97
CA CYS A 56 7.59 0.66 -8.57
C CYS A 56 6.67 -0.54 -8.32
N LEU A 57 5.79 -0.91 -9.26
CA LEU A 57 4.94 -2.09 -9.13
C LEU A 57 5.72 -3.42 -9.18
N LYS A 58 6.90 -3.43 -9.81
CA LYS A 58 7.79 -4.61 -9.85
C LYS A 58 8.68 -4.75 -8.60
N ASP A 59 8.84 -3.68 -7.83
CA ASP A 59 9.58 -3.72 -6.57
C ASP A 59 8.63 -4.12 -5.43
N PRO A 60 8.84 -5.27 -4.75
CA PRO A 60 7.91 -5.75 -3.73
C PRO A 60 7.74 -4.80 -2.54
N GLN A 61 8.78 -4.02 -2.18
CA GLN A 61 8.69 -3.06 -1.09
C GLN A 61 7.84 -1.85 -1.51
N LYS A 62 8.04 -1.37 -2.74
CA LYS A 62 7.26 -0.26 -3.30
C LYS A 62 5.82 -0.66 -3.58
N LEU A 63 5.58 -1.86 -4.07
CA LEU A 63 4.25 -2.40 -4.27
C LEU A 63 3.49 -2.50 -2.94
N GLY A 64 4.15 -2.97 -1.87
CA GLY A 64 3.57 -2.95 -0.53
C GLY A 64 3.24 -1.53 -0.04
N GLU A 65 4.14 -0.57 -0.26
CA GLU A 65 3.90 0.86 0.05
C GLU A 65 2.66 1.41 -0.69
N ILE A 66 2.55 1.13 -1.99
CA ILE A 66 1.42 1.53 -2.84
C ILE A 66 0.11 0.90 -2.34
N GLY A 67 0.10 -0.40 -2.03
CA GLY A 67 -1.06 -1.09 -1.48
C GLY A 67 -1.53 -0.51 -0.15
N HIS A 68 -0.59 -0.19 0.75
CA HIS A 68 -0.91 0.48 2.02
C HIS A 68 -1.52 1.87 1.82
N LEU A 69 -1.01 2.66 0.87
CA LEU A 69 -1.55 3.98 0.55
C LEU A 69 -2.96 3.89 -0.02
N CYS A 70 -3.23 2.96 -0.93
CA CYS A 70 -4.57 2.73 -1.48
C CYS A 70 -5.58 2.39 -0.39
N CYS A 71 -5.27 1.42 0.47
CA CYS A 71 -6.14 1.04 1.59
C CYS A 71 -6.43 2.22 2.52
N PHE A 72 -5.41 3.05 2.81
CA PHE A 72 -5.57 4.21 3.67
C PHE A 72 -6.46 5.29 3.04
N ILE A 73 -6.26 5.62 1.76
CA ILE A 73 -7.08 6.61 1.05
C ILE A 73 -8.54 6.13 0.95
N MET A 74 -8.77 4.85 0.63
CA MET A 74 -10.11 4.26 0.64
C MET A 74 -10.78 4.40 2.02
N TRP A 75 -10.07 4.05 3.08
CA TRP A 75 -10.58 4.17 4.45
C TRP A 75 -10.96 5.62 4.80
N VAL A 76 -10.15 6.60 4.40
CA VAL A 76 -10.46 8.02 4.62
C VAL A 76 -11.66 8.48 3.80
N LYS A 77 -11.74 8.14 2.50
CA LYS A 77 -12.91 8.45 1.65
C LYS A 77 -14.21 7.91 2.26
N ASN A 78 -14.19 6.67 2.75
CA ASN A 78 -15.34 6.04 3.39
C ASN A 78 -15.71 6.71 4.73
N LYS A 79 -14.73 7.22 5.48
CA LYS A 79 -14.97 7.93 6.74
C LYS A 79 -15.57 9.33 6.52
N GLU A 80 -15.09 10.08 5.52
CA GLU A 80 -15.52 11.46 5.25
C GLU A 80 -16.92 11.56 4.66
N ARG A 81 -17.35 10.58 3.86
CA ARG A 81 -18.64 10.63 3.16
C ARG A 81 -19.84 10.19 4.01
N HIS A 82 -19.65 9.70 5.23
CA HIS A 82 -20.68 9.12 6.12
C HIS A 82 -21.56 7.99 5.53
N GLU A 83 -21.50 7.76 4.22
CA GLU A 83 -22.01 6.60 3.50
C GLU A 83 -20.81 5.78 3.04
N TYR A 84 -20.73 4.54 3.51
CA TYR A 84 -19.74 3.54 3.09
C TYR A 84 -19.99 3.17 1.62
N ARG A 85 -19.55 4.01 0.69
CA ARG A 85 -19.58 3.71 -0.74
C ARG A 85 -18.23 3.15 -1.12
N ASP A 86 -18.03 1.89 -0.77
CA ASP A 86 -17.04 1.11 -1.47
C ASP A 86 -17.40 1.09 -2.95
N SER A 87 -16.72 1.90 -3.75
CA SER A 87 -16.91 1.81 -5.19
C SER A 87 -16.24 0.52 -5.66
N LEU A 88 -16.86 -0.19 -6.61
CA LEU A 88 -16.23 -1.35 -7.25
C LEU A 88 -14.84 -1.00 -7.83
N GLY A 89 -14.59 0.28 -8.13
CA GLY A 89 -13.29 0.78 -8.56
C GLY A 89 -12.20 0.71 -7.48
N ASP A 90 -12.54 1.01 -6.22
CA ASP A 90 -11.58 0.97 -5.10
C ASP A 90 -11.15 -0.48 -4.78
N TYR A 91 -12.10 -1.43 -4.75
CA TYR A 91 -11.78 -2.86 -4.63
C TYR A 91 -11.04 -3.40 -5.85
N GLY A 92 -11.37 -2.93 -7.04
CA GLY A 92 -10.67 -3.26 -8.28
C GLY A 92 -9.20 -2.84 -8.23
N LEU A 93 -8.90 -1.66 -7.68
CA LEU A 93 -7.52 -1.18 -7.52
C LEU A 93 -6.70 -2.11 -6.61
N ILE A 94 -7.25 -2.47 -5.44
CA ILE A 94 -6.57 -3.39 -4.51
C ILE A 94 -6.39 -4.77 -5.14
N HIS A 95 -7.40 -5.29 -5.84
CA HIS A 95 -7.34 -6.57 -6.53
C HIS A 95 -6.22 -6.62 -7.59
N LEU A 96 -6.07 -5.55 -8.37
CA LEU A 96 -5.02 -5.46 -9.38
C LEU A 96 -3.61 -5.37 -8.76
N LEU A 97 -3.48 -4.73 -7.60
CA LEU A 97 -2.21 -4.70 -6.85
C LEU A 97 -1.84 -6.09 -6.31
N PHE A 98 -2.82 -6.91 -5.93
CA PHE A 98 -2.58 -8.31 -5.54
C PHE A 98 -2.02 -9.14 -6.71
N HIS A 99 -2.58 -9.01 -7.92
CA HIS A 99 -2.02 -9.68 -9.11
C HIS A 99 -0.56 -9.27 -9.35
N CYS A 100 -0.22 -8.01 -9.11
CA CYS A 100 1.16 -7.53 -9.24
C CYS A 100 2.13 -8.15 -8.20
N LEU A 101 1.63 -8.64 -7.05
CA LEU A 101 2.45 -9.35 -6.06
C LEU A 101 2.75 -10.79 -6.50
N GLU A 102 1.87 -11.39 -7.31
CA GLU A 102 2.02 -12.76 -7.77
C GLU A 102 3.13 -12.87 -8.83
N THR A 103 3.17 -11.95 -9.78
CA THR A 103 4.21 -11.92 -10.81
C THR A 103 4.50 -10.49 -11.31
N GLU A 104 5.75 -10.25 -11.71
CA GLU A 104 6.12 -8.98 -12.38
C GLU A 104 5.41 -8.77 -13.72
N HIS A 105 4.94 -9.85 -14.37
CA HIS A 105 4.20 -9.78 -15.63
C HIS A 105 2.86 -9.08 -15.45
N HIS A 106 2.19 -9.29 -14.31
CA HIS A 106 0.96 -8.57 -13.98
C HIS A 106 1.17 -7.07 -13.82
N ALA A 107 2.33 -6.64 -13.32
CA ALA A 107 2.68 -5.22 -13.32
C ALA A 107 2.81 -4.66 -14.74
N ASP A 108 3.26 -5.46 -15.71
CA ASP A 108 3.32 -5.03 -17.11
C ASP A 108 1.94 -4.82 -17.73
N ILE A 109 0.99 -5.68 -17.38
CA ILE A 109 -0.39 -5.68 -17.91
C ILE A 109 -1.24 -4.60 -17.23
N HIS A 110 -1.16 -4.50 -15.90
CA HIS A 110 -2.10 -3.71 -15.11
C HIS A 110 -1.62 -2.29 -14.79
N ALA A 111 -0.32 -1.97 -14.98
CA ALA A 111 0.25 -0.68 -14.59
C ALA A 111 -0.51 0.53 -15.16
N GLU A 112 -0.90 0.48 -16.44
CA GLU A 112 -1.58 1.60 -17.08
C GLU A 112 -2.95 1.86 -16.44
N TYR A 113 -3.74 0.81 -16.24
CA TYR A 113 -5.06 0.92 -15.66
C TYR A 113 -5.01 1.32 -14.18
N ILE A 114 -4.11 0.72 -13.39
CA ILE A 114 -3.85 1.12 -12.00
C ILE A 114 -3.47 2.61 -11.94
N HIS A 115 -2.57 3.06 -12.80
CA HIS A 115 -2.10 4.44 -12.81
C HIS A 115 -3.19 5.44 -13.25
N MET A 116 -4.08 5.02 -14.17
CA MET A 116 -5.26 5.80 -14.55
C MET A 116 -6.18 6.01 -13.34
N LEU A 117 -6.50 4.96 -12.58
CA LEU A 117 -7.32 5.05 -11.37
C LEU A 117 -6.71 6.01 -10.34
N PHE A 118 -5.39 5.96 -10.15
CA PHE A 118 -4.65 6.91 -9.31
C PHE A 118 -4.83 8.37 -9.73
N LYS A 119 -4.87 8.64 -11.05
CA LYS A 119 -5.06 9.99 -11.59
C LYS A 119 -6.51 10.47 -11.50
N GLU A 120 -7.47 9.57 -11.63
CA GLU A 120 -8.89 9.88 -11.48
C GLU A 120 -9.20 10.28 -10.03
N ASP A 121 -8.62 9.56 -9.07
CA ASP A 121 -8.78 9.85 -7.65
C ASP A 121 -8.22 11.21 -7.22
N ILE A 122 -7.15 11.71 -7.84
CA ILE A 122 -6.66 13.09 -7.62
C ILE A 122 -7.74 14.12 -7.94
N LYS A 123 -8.54 13.89 -8.99
CA LYS A 123 -9.54 14.86 -9.48
C LYS A 123 -10.78 14.94 -8.60
N LEU A 124 -10.96 14.00 -7.67
CA LEU A 124 -12.11 13.90 -6.78
C LEU A 124 -11.95 14.70 -5.47
N VAL A 125 -10.86 15.48 -5.35
CA VAL A 125 -10.51 16.33 -4.19
C VAL A 125 -10.88 17.78 -4.44
#